data_AF-A0AAQ4ENZ4-F1
#
_entry.id   AF-A0AAQ4ENZ4-F1
#
_cell.length_a   1.000
_cell.length_b   1.000
_cell.length_c   1.000
_cell.angle_alpha   90.00
_cell.angle_beta   90.00
_cell.angle_gamma   90.00
#
_symmetry.space_group_name_H-M   'P 1'
#
loop_
_entity.id
_entity.type
_entity.pdbx_description
1 polymer ?
#
loop_
_entity_poly.entity_id
_entity_poly.type
_entity_poly.pdbx_seq_one_letter_code
_entity_poly.pdbx_strand_id
1 'polypeptide(L)'
;MAASRMSPLLAPCVVETFNNTVSITGSSGVAVATGLYYYLKKFCNVHVSWSGTQTKTATGKPPLVPEPIVVKLNGRIANYALRRYGKAEANASCAWERLARSVYDLDPKALVKDHGQYTIVVRPSLHLKNKTWYDPTEVYMAWRDLLRAAADPEIAEQATFRYDLVDVTRQSLQLLIDATYVEIRACFWKKMESCFRKLAWLMKDLFFDLDSILASDSHFLLGTWIRDARSWGTTKEVWSYLRDSIRDYAAKQWSGLVRR
;
A
#
# COMPACT_ATOMS: atom_id res chain seq x y z
N MET A 1 37.40 15.26 -10.02
CA MET A 1 36.05 15.60 -10.53
C MET A 1 35.17 14.37 -10.46
N ALA A 2 34.47 14.19 -9.34
CA ALA A 2 33.38 13.23 -9.22
C ALA A 2 32.17 14.06 -8.78
N ALA A 3 31.33 14.45 -9.74
CA ALA A 3 30.03 15.00 -9.40
C ALA A 3 29.26 13.87 -8.70
N SER A 4 29.06 14.03 -7.39
CA SER A 4 28.19 13.15 -6.61
C SER A 4 26.84 13.11 -7.31
N ARG A 5 26.49 11.96 -7.89
CA ARG A 5 25.12 11.71 -8.36
C ARG A 5 24.23 11.80 -7.12
N MET A 6 23.54 12.92 -6.96
CA MET A 6 22.39 13.02 -6.06
C MET A 6 21.46 11.85 -6.39
N SER A 7 21.06 11.11 -5.36
CA SER A 7 20.13 10.00 -5.44
C SER A 7 18.87 10.45 -6.22
N PRO A 8 18.38 9.69 -7.21
CA PRO A 8 17.23 10.06 -8.05
C PRO A 8 15.90 9.89 -7.31
N LEU A 9 15.89 10.09 -5.99
CA LEU A 9 14.72 9.95 -5.16
C LEU A 9 13.79 11.11 -5.48
N LEU A 10 12.76 10.78 -6.28
CA LEU A 10 11.58 11.57 -6.59
C LEU A 10 11.81 12.72 -7.59
N ALA A 11 11.81 12.38 -8.88
CA ALA A 11 11.80 13.39 -9.94
C ALA A 11 10.54 14.27 -9.80
N PRO A 12 10.63 15.57 -10.11
CA PRO A 12 9.48 16.46 -10.04
C PRO A 12 8.39 16.02 -11.02
N CYS A 13 7.12 16.27 -10.68
CA CYS A 13 6.06 16.24 -11.67
C CYS A 13 5.83 17.63 -12.26
N VAL A 14 5.41 17.64 -13.52
CA VAL A 14 5.08 18.85 -14.27
C VAL A 14 3.56 18.87 -14.47
N VAL A 15 2.94 19.97 -14.08
CA VAL A 15 1.52 20.27 -14.35
C VAL A 15 1.49 21.39 -15.37
N GLU A 16 0.93 21.15 -16.54
CA GLU A 16 0.91 22.13 -17.64
C GLU A 16 -0.42 22.08 -18.41
N THR A 17 -0.64 23.08 -19.25
CA THR A 17 -1.74 23.08 -20.21
C THR A 17 -1.23 22.64 -21.57
N PHE A 18 -1.79 21.55 -22.10
CA PHE A 18 -1.49 21.03 -23.43
C PHE A 18 -2.81 20.82 -24.19
N ASN A 19 -2.92 21.34 -25.41
CA ASN A 19 -4.13 21.21 -26.25
C ASN A 19 -5.45 21.54 -25.53
N ASN A 20 -5.49 22.66 -24.78
CA ASN A 20 -6.68 23.12 -24.04
C ASN A 20 -7.17 22.12 -22.95
N THR A 21 -6.26 21.25 -22.49
CA THR A 21 -6.45 20.27 -21.41
C THR A 21 -5.29 20.36 -20.42
N VAL A 22 -5.52 19.96 -19.17
CA VAL A 22 -4.47 19.90 -18.16
C VAL A 22 -3.74 18.56 -18.31
N SER A 23 -2.43 18.63 -18.53
CA SER A 23 -1.53 17.49 -18.62
C SER A 23 -0.68 17.42 -17.35
N ILE A 24 -0.54 16.23 -16.78
CA ILE A 24 0.27 15.98 -15.59
C ILE A 24 1.25 14.85 -15.89
N THR A 25 2.54 15.17 -15.89
CA THR A 25 3.61 14.22 -16.20
C THR A 25 4.50 14.05 -14.98
N GLY A 26 4.87 12.82 -14.63
CA GLY A 26 5.75 12.54 -13.49
C GLY A 26 6.52 11.24 -13.69
N SER A 27 7.60 11.05 -12.93
CA SER A 27 8.44 9.85 -13.02
C SER A 27 7.83 8.59 -12.41
N SER A 28 6.81 8.74 -11.57
CA SER A 28 6.09 7.62 -10.92
C SER A 28 4.61 7.97 -10.75
N GLY A 29 3.79 6.95 -10.45
CA GLY A 29 2.37 7.16 -10.14
C GLY A 29 2.15 8.12 -8.97
N VAL A 30 3.01 8.07 -7.94
CA VAL A 30 2.97 9.00 -6.80
C VAL A 30 3.32 10.42 -7.21
N ALA A 31 4.28 10.61 -8.13
CA ALA A 31 4.59 11.92 -8.69
C ALA A 31 3.38 12.51 -9.43
N VAL A 32 2.73 11.73 -10.28
CA VAL A 32 1.52 12.15 -11.00
C VAL A 32 0.39 12.47 -10.03
N ALA A 33 0.12 11.61 -9.05
CA ALA A 33 -0.90 11.85 -8.02
C ALA A 33 -0.61 13.10 -7.19
N THR A 34 0.66 13.39 -6.92
CA THR A 34 1.09 14.61 -6.22
C THR A 34 0.84 15.86 -7.05
N GLY A 35 1.08 15.78 -8.37
CA GLY A 35 0.77 16.85 -9.32
C GLY A 35 -0.74 17.08 -9.41
N LEU A 36 -1.53 16.00 -9.47
CA LEU A 36 -2.98 16.06 -9.46
C LEU A 36 -3.52 16.69 -8.16
N TYR A 37 -3.02 16.25 -7.00
CA TYR A 37 -3.40 16.84 -5.73
C TYR A 37 -3.04 18.33 -5.65
N TYR A 38 -1.86 18.72 -6.15
CA TYR A 38 -1.45 20.11 -6.22
C TYR A 38 -2.41 20.93 -7.10
N TYR A 39 -2.73 20.43 -8.28
CA TYR A 39 -3.66 21.06 -9.22
C TYR A 39 -5.05 21.23 -8.60
N LEU A 40 -5.63 20.15 -8.07
CA LEU A 40 -6.93 20.16 -7.41
C LEU A 40 -6.98 21.18 -6.26
N LYS A 41 -5.94 21.24 -5.44
CA LYS A 41 -5.87 22.16 -4.30
C LYS A 41 -5.72 23.62 -4.71
N LYS A 42 -4.87 23.90 -5.70
CA LYS A 42 -4.49 25.28 -6.06
C LYS A 42 -5.39 25.91 -7.11
N PHE A 43 -5.97 25.11 -7.99
CA PHE A 43 -6.74 25.60 -9.14
C PHE A 43 -8.22 25.24 -9.01
N CYS A 44 -8.57 24.07 -8.46
CA CYS A 44 -9.97 23.67 -8.31
C CYS A 44 -10.57 23.98 -6.93
N ASN A 45 -9.77 24.48 -5.99
CA ASN A 45 -10.15 24.65 -4.58
C ASN A 45 -10.72 23.34 -3.97
N VAL A 46 -10.17 22.20 -4.39
CA VAL A 46 -10.58 20.86 -3.96
C VAL A 46 -9.56 20.33 -2.95
N HIS A 47 -10.05 19.70 -1.90
CA HIS A 47 -9.23 18.99 -0.93
C HIS A 47 -9.71 17.56 -0.78
N VAL A 48 -8.85 16.58 -1.06
CA VAL A 48 -9.11 15.17 -0.81
C VAL A 48 -8.02 14.65 0.12
N SER A 49 -8.41 14.07 1.24
CA SER A 49 -7.50 13.47 2.23
C SER A 49 -8.18 12.32 2.95
N TRP A 50 -7.40 11.51 3.64
CA TRP A 50 -7.91 10.41 4.47
C TRP A 50 -8.86 10.86 5.58
N SER A 51 -8.72 12.08 6.10
CA SER A 51 -9.51 12.62 7.21
C SER A 51 -10.66 13.55 6.76
N GLY A 52 -10.89 13.70 5.46
CA GLY A 52 -11.95 14.54 4.95
C GLY A 52 -11.83 14.90 3.48
N THR A 53 -12.98 15.18 2.87
CA THR A 53 -13.10 15.51 1.45
C THR A 53 -13.95 16.78 1.27
N GLN A 54 -13.43 17.74 0.50
CA GLN A 54 -14.12 18.93 0.02
C GLN A 54 -13.98 18.99 -1.50
N THR A 55 -15.05 18.62 -2.20
CA THR A 55 -15.12 18.58 -3.66
C THR A 55 -16.25 19.45 -4.21
N LYS A 56 -17.07 20.07 -3.36
CA LYS A 56 -18.28 20.82 -3.76
C LYS A 56 -17.97 22.08 -4.57
N THR A 57 -16.73 22.56 -4.47
CA THR A 57 -16.20 23.74 -5.16
C THR A 57 -15.78 23.46 -6.60
N ALA A 58 -15.62 22.20 -7.00
CA ALA A 58 -15.31 21.82 -8.38
C ALA A 58 -16.58 21.80 -9.24
N THR A 59 -16.97 22.96 -9.76
CA THR A 59 -18.08 23.08 -10.72
C THR A 59 -17.58 23.64 -12.06
N GLY A 60 -17.91 22.98 -13.17
CA GLY A 60 -17.55 23.44 -14.53
C GLY A 60 -16.25 22.84 -15.08
N LYS A 61 -15.75 23.41 -16.19
CA LYS A 61 -14.51 22.96 -16.83
C LYS A 61 -13.31 23.25 -15.91
N PRO A 62 -12.41 22.28 -15.67
CA PRO A 62 -11.24 22.51 -14.83
C PRO A 62 -10.39 23.68 -15.37
N PRO A 63 -9.99 24.63 -14.51
CA PRO A 63 -9.22 25.80 -14.93
C PRO A 63 -7.85 25.41 -15.50
N LEU A 64 -7.45 26.07 -16.58
CA LEU A 64 -6.15 25.83 -17.20
C LEU A 64 -5.03 26.42 -16.34
N VAL A 65 -3.87 25.80 -16.42
CA VAL A 65 -2.67 26.32 -15.75
C VAL A 65 -1.98 27.32 -16.69
N PRO A 66 -1.67 28.55 -16.23
CA PRO A 66 -1.12 29.60 -17.09
C PRO A 66 0.31 29.32 -17.57
N GLU A 67 1.12 28.65 -16.74
CA GLU A 67 2.51 28.28 -17.04
C GLU A 67 2.82 26.88 -16.52
N PRO A 68 3.75 26.12 -17.12
CA PRO A 68 4.16 24.82 -16.58
C PRO A 68 4.69 24.91 -15.15
N ILE A 69 4.11 24.14 -14.23
CA ILE A 69 4.49 24.11 -12.81
C ILE A 69 5.22 22.83 -12.48
N VAL A 70 6.44 22.98 -11.95
CA VAL A 70 7.26 21.88 -11.44
C VAL A 70 6.94 21.66 -9.95
N VAL A 71 6.22 20.59 -9.63
CA VAL A 71 5.88 20.20 -8.25
C VAL A 71 6.91 19.19 -7.75
N LYS A 72 7.67 19.58 -6.73
CA LYS A 72 8.66 18.72 -6.09
C LYS A 72 8.03 17.87 -4.99
N LEU A 73 8.41 16.60 -4.94
CA LEU A 73 8.05 15.66 -3.87
C LEU A 73 8.95 15.81 -2.63
N ASN A 74 10.19 16.27 -2.83
CA ASN A 74 11.21 16.36 -1.78
C ASN A 74 10.73 17.24 -0.61
N GLY A 75 10.82 16.70 0.61
CA GLY A 75 10.31 17.33 1.84
C GLY A 75 8.83 17.09 2.13
N ARG A 76 8.03 16.53 1.21
CA ARG A 76 6.62 16.17 1.51
C ARG A 76 6.51 14.81 2.19
N ILE A 77 7.34 13.84 1.82
CA ILE A 77 7.37 12.49 2.42
C ILE A 77 8.01 12.52 3.81
N ALA A 78 9.15 13.19 3.98
CA ALA A 78 9.77 13.36 5.31
C ALA A 78 8.80 14.03 6.31
N ASN A 79 8.00 14.99 5.86
CA ASN A 79 6.98 15.66 6.68
C ASN A 79 5.62 14.94 6.69
N TYR A 80 5.46 13.83 5.96
CA TYR A 80 4.21 13.06 5.95
C TYR A 80 3.97 12.44 7.32
N ALA A 81 4.98 11.76 7.87
CA ALA A 81 4.93 11.15 9.19
C ALA A 81 4.54 12.17 10.26
N LEU A 82 5.23 13.32 10.29
CA LEU A 82 4.91 14.44 11.19
C LEU A 82 3.45 14.89 11.07
N ARG A 83 2.95 15.12 9.86
CA ARG A 83 1.56 15.59 9.66
C ARG A 83 0.52 14.54 10.01
N ARG A 84 0.84 13.26 9.81
CA ARG A 84 -0.07 12.14 10.03
C ARG A 84 -0.13 11.70 11.48
N TYR A 85 1.00 11.74 12.18
CA TYR A 85 1.14 11.31 13.58
C TYR A 85 1.13 12.50 14.54
N GLY A 86 1.11 13.74 14.05
CA GLY A 86 1.03 14.95 14.86
C GLY A 86 2.34 15.32 15.59
N LYS A 87 3.36 14.47 15.54
CA LYS A 87 4.65 14.64 16.22
C LYS A 87 5.79 14.20 15.32
N ALA A 88 6.92 14.90 15.41
CA ALA A 88 8.12 14.57 14.66
C ALA A 88 8.79 13.34 15.29
N GLU A 89 8.95 12.27 14.53
CA GLU A 89 9.66 11.08 14.97
C GLU A 89 10.56 10.58 13.82
N ALA A 90 11.84 10.37 14.13
CA ALA A 90 12.87 10.15 13.13
C ALA A 90 12.73 8.78 12.46
N ASN A 91 12.44 7.72 13.22
CA ASN A 91 12.31 6.38 12.66
C ASN A 91 11.08 6.25 11.75
N ALA A 92 9.96 6.86 12.13
CA ALA A 92 8.76 6.98 11.32
C ALA A 92 9.04 7.72 10.01
N SER A 93 9.81 8.81 10.08
CA SER A 93 10.19 9.57 8.89
C SER A 93 11.08 8.74 7.96
N CYS A 94 12.08 8.03 8.51
CA CYS A 94 12.92 7.10 7.76
C CYS A 94 12.10 5.94 7.14
N ALA A 95 11.13 5.39 7.86
CA ALA A 95 10.27 4.33 7.34
C ALA A 95 9.49 4.80 6.10
N TRP A 96 8.90 5.99 6.16
CA TRP A 96 8.16 6.56 5.03
C TRP A 96 9.05 6.88 3.83
N GLU A 97 10.29 7.30 4.05
CA GLU A 97 11.26 7.48 2.95
C GLU A 97 11.63 6.15 2.29
N ARG A 98 11.78 5.07 3.06
CA ARG A 98 12.03 3.72 2.54
C ARG A 98 10.86 3.19 1.73
N LEU A 99 9.63 3.36 2.22
CA LEU A 99 8.43 2.96 1.49
C LEU A 99 8.29 3.78 0.20
N ALA A 100 8.55 5.10 0.28
CA ALA A 100 8.46 6.00 -0.86
C ALA A 100 9.38 5.63 -2.02
N ARG A 101 10.57 5.10 -1.72
CA ARG A 101 11.57 4.68 -2.72
C ARG A 101 11.44 3.23 -3.18
N SER A 102 10.46 2.49 -2.66
CA SER A 102 10.28 1.07 -2.92
C SER A 102 8.87 0.79 -3.40
N VAL A 103 7.97 0.40 -2.50
CA VAL A 103 6.58 0.03 -2.81
C VAL A 103 5.82 1.13 -3.55
N TYR A 104 6.14 2.38 -3.25
CA TYR A 104 5.49 3.55 -3.86
C TYR A 104 6.21 4.12 -5.08
N ASP A 105 7.37 3.57 -5.46
CA ASP A 105 8.14 4.00 -6.63
C ASP A 105 8.02 2.97 -7.78
N LEU A 106 6.80 2.77 -8.26
CA LEU A 106 6.57 1.95 -9.44
C LEU A 106 6.92 2.75 -10.70
N ASP A 107 7.88 2.24 -11.47
CA ASP A 107 8.17 2.74 -12.83
C ASP A 107 6.91 2.59 -13.70
N PRO A 108 6.35 3.67 -14.24
CA PRO A 108 5.19 3.59 -15.13
C PRO A 108 5.41 2.72 -16.38
N LYS A 109 6.66 2.52 -16.79
CA LYS A 109 7.04 1.63 -17.90
C LYS A 109 7.14 0.17 -17.48
N ALA A 110 7.26 -0.11 -16.19
CA ALA A 110 7.20 -1.49 -15.71
C ALA A 110 5.78 -2.01 -15.99
N LEU A 111 5.68 -2.97 -16.92
CA LEU A 111 4.45 -3.69 -17.25
C LEU A 111 4.04 -4.62 -16.09
N VAL A 112 3.78 -4.03 -14.93
CA VAL A 112 3.30 -4.67 -13.72
C VAL A 112 1.86 -4.20 -13.56
N LYS A 113 0.93 -5.04 -14.02
CA LYS A 113 -0.47 -4.91 -13.63
C LYS A 113 -0.59 -5.53 -12.24
N ASP A 114 -0.28 -4.76 -11.20
CA ASP A 114 -0.41 -5.27 -9.84
C ASP A 114 -1.90 -5.29 -9.44
N HIS A 115 -2.48 -6.49 -9.48
CA HIS A 115 -3.81 -6.77 -8.93
C HIS A 115 -3.73 -7.40 -7.53
N GLY A 116 -2.58 -7.27 -6.86
CA GLY A 116 -2.33 -7.88 -5.56
C GLY A 116 -2.31 -9.41 -5.64
N GLN A 117 -1.68 -9.99 -6.68
CA GLN A 117 -1.61 -11.45 -6.86
C GLN A 117 -0.55 -12.09 -5.93
N TYR A 118 -0.70 -11.85 -4.62
CA TYR A 118 0.19 -12.39 -3.59
C TYR A 118 -0.17 -13.84 -3.27
N THR A 119 0.79 -14.64 -2.85
CA THR A 119 0.59 -16.08 -2.61
C THR A 119 -0.59 -16.36 -1.68
N ILE A 120 -0.78 -15.52 -0.65
CA ILE A 120 -1.84 -15.67 0.35
C ILE A 120 -3.26 -15.46 -0.20
N VAL A 121 -3.43 -14.62 -1.22
CA VAL A 121 -4.77 -14.25 -1.73
C VAL A 121 -5.19 -15.01 -2.99
N VAL A 122 -4.32 -15.89 -3.50
CA VAL A 122 -4.59 -16.73 -4.66
C VAL A 122 -4.76 -18.19 -4.25
N ARG A 123 -5.47 -18.97 -5.04
CA ARG A 123 -5.60 -20.40 -4.81
C ARG A 123 -4.21 -21.09 -4.85
N PRO A 124 -3.87 -21.95 -3.88
CA PRO A 124 -2.60 -22.67 -3.87
C PRO A 124 -2.34 -23.44 -5.15
N SER A 125 -1.12 -23.33 -5.67
CA SER A 125 -0.63 -24.01 -6.87
C SER A 125 0.89 -24.16 -6.78
N LEU A 126 1.47 -25.15 -7.46
CA LEU A 126 2.93 -25.30 -7.56
C LEU A 126 3.57 -24.36 -8.60
N HIS A 127 2.76 -23.56 -9.30
CA HIS A 127 3.18 -22.77 -10.46
C HIS A 127 2.93 -21.26 -10.29
N LEU A 128 2.58 -20.79 -9.08
CA LEU A 128 2.44 -19.35 -8.82
C LEU A 128 3.77 -18.63 -9.09
N LYS A 129 3.68 -17.44 -9.68
CA LYS A 129 4.82 -16.57 -9.97
C LYS A 129 4.71 -15.33 -9.10
N ASN A 130 5.59 -15.22 -8.11
CA ASN A 130 5.63 -14.06 -7.23
C ASN A 130 6.42 -12.97 -7.97
N LYS A 131 5.80 -11.82 -8.21
CA LYS A 131 6.42 -10.67 -8.86
C LYS A 131 6.31 -9.47 -7.94
N THR A 132 7.44 -8.92 -7.54
CA THR A 132 7.54 -7.62 -6.87
C THR A 132 8.37 -6.69 -7.75
N TRP A 133 8.07 -5.39 -7.74
CA TRP A 133 8.81 -4.37 -8.52
C TRP A 133 9.83 -3.59 -7.68
N TYR A 134 9.94 -3.93 -6.40
CA TYR A 134 10.78 -3.28 -5.42
C TYR A 134 11.57 -4.33 -4.63
N ASP A 135 12.65 -3.89 -3.98
CA ASP A 135 13.44 -4.72 -3.05
C ASP A 135 12.66 -4.92 -1.73
N PRO A 136 12.29 -6.18 -1.37
CA PRO A 136 11.62 -6.48 -0.10
C PRO A 136 12.36 -5.98 1.15
N THR A 137 13.69 -5.84 1.07
CA THR A 137 14.52 -5.33 2.17
C THR A 137 14.10 -3.93 2.62
N GLU A 138 13.65 -3.09 1.68
CA GLU A 138 13.17 -1.74 2.00
C GLU A 138 11.91 -1.77 2.88
N VAL A 139 11.01 -2.72 2.63
CA VAL A 139 9.80 -2.92 3.45
C VAL A 139 10.17 -3.46 4.83
N TYR A 140 11.06 -4.44 4.94
CA TYR A 140 11.51 -4.96 6.24
C TYR A 140 12.24 -3.90 7.07
N MET A 141 13.04 -3.05 6.44
CA MET A 141 13.70 -1.94 7.12
C MET A 141 12.69 -0.87 7.56
N ALA A 142 11.71 -0.55 6.72
CA ALA A 142 10.62 0.36 7.10
C ALA A 142 9.79 -0.20 8.27
N TRP A 143 9.49 -1.50 8.25
CA TRP A 143 8.78 -2.17 9.34
C TRP A 143 9.56 -2.10 10.66
N ARG A 144 10.86 -2.40 10.63
CA ARG A 144 11.75 -2.24 11.80
C ARG A 144 11.76 -0.79 12.30
N ASP A 145 11.85 0.18 11.40
CA ASP A 145 11.90 1.58 11.77
C ASP A 145 10.55 2.04 12.39
N LEU A 146 9.39 1.58 11.88
CA LEU A 146 8.09 1.83 12.54
C LEU A 146 7.99 1.14 13.92
N LEU A 147 8.50 -0.08 14.07
CA LEU A 147 8.53 -0.75 15.39
C LEU A 147 9.38 0.02 16.41
N ARG A 148 10.46 0.67 15.96
CA ARG A 148 11.27 1.56 16.81
C ARG A 148 10.53 2.85 17.14
N ALA A 149 9.80 3.43 16.18
CA ALA A 149 8.96 4.61 16.40
C ALA A 149 7.88 4.35 17.47
N ALA A 150 7.37 3.12 17.55
CA ALA A 150 6.39 2.71 18.55
C ALA A 150 6.91 2.74 20.00
N ALA A 151 8.22 2.93 20.21
CA ALA A 151 8.78 3.16 21.55
C ALA A 151 8.39 4.53 22.13
N ASP A 152 7.94 5.48 21.30
CA ASP A 152 7.37 6.75 21.73
C ASP A 152 5.85 6.58 21.97
N PRO A 153 5.36 6.68 23.22
CA PRO A 153 3.94 6.48 23.52
C PRO A 153 3.01 7.46 22.79
N GLU A 154 3.43 8.71 22.62
CA GLU A 154 2.60 9.72 21.95
C GLU A 154 2.38 9.39 20.48
N ILE A 155 3.34 8.68 19.86
CA ILE A 155 3.21 8.16 18.49
C ILE A 155 2.38 6.88 18.49
N ALA A 156 2.68 5.94 19.40
CA ALA A 156 2.02 4.64 19.48
C ALA A 156 0.51 4.73 19.76
N GLU A 157 0.07 5.77 20.48
CA GLU A 157 -1.34 6.02 20.77
C GLU A 157 -2.12 6.58 19.56
N GLN A 158 -1.44 7.13 18.55
CA GLN A 158 -2.11 7.69 17.38
C GLN A 158 -2.77 6.58 16.55
N ALA A 159 -4.07 6.70 16.32
CA ALA A 159 -4.82 5.74 15.49
C ALA A 159 -4.24 5.62 14.07
N THR A 160 -3.76 6.73 13.49
CA THR A 160 -3.12 6.75 12.17
C THR A 160 -1.79 6.00 12.16
N PHE A 161 -1.00 6.09 13.23
CA PHE A 161 0.25 5.33 13.37
C PHE A 161 -0.03 3.84 13.53
N ARG A 162 -0.98 3.47 14.40
CA ARG A 162 -1.39 2.08 14.59
C ARG A 162 -1.86 1.43 13.30
N TYR A 163 -2.67 2.15 12.51
CA TYR A 163 -3.11 1.68 11.20
C TYR A 163 -1.92 1.40 10.27
N ASP A 164 -0.98 2.33 10.16
CA ASP A 164 0.17 2.17 9.27
C ASP A 164 1.11 1.06 9.75
N LEU A 165 1.29 0.90 11.06
CA LEU A 165 2.07 -0.19 11.64
C LEU A 165 1.43 -1.54 11.33
N VAL A 166 0.10 -1.67 11.41
CA VAL A 166 -0.63 -2.87 11.01
C VAL A 166 -0.45 -3.13 9.52
N ASP A 167 -0.60 -2.13 8.65
CA ASP A 167 -0.49 -2.31 7.19
C ASP A 167 0.93 -2.68 6.74
N VAL A 168 1.96 -2.07 7.32
CA VAL A 168 3.36 -2.39 7.00
C VAL A 168 3.75 -3.76 7.58
N THR A 169 3.22 -4.14 8.74
CA THR A 169 3.40 -5.51 9.28
C THR A 169 2.71 -6.53 8.37
N ARG A 170 1.48 -6.27 7.95
CA ARG A 170 0.72 -7.08 6.97
C ARG A 170 1.53 -7.28 5.69
N GLN A 171 2.08 -6.20 5.12
CA GLN A 171 2.91 -6.27 3.91
C GLN A 171 4.20 -7.07 4.12
N SER A 172 4.82 -6.94 5.30
CA SER A 172 6.04 -7.69 5.64
C SER A 172 5.78 -9.18 5.76
N LEU A 173 4.70 -9.57 6.45
CA LEU A 173 4.28 -10.97 6.56
C LEU A 173 3.92 -11.56 5.19
N GLN A 174 3.26 -10.79 4.33
CA GLN A 174 2.97 -11.20 2.95
C GLN A 174 4.26 -11.51 2.16
N LEU A 175 5.30 -10.69 2.28
CA LEU A 175 6.59 -10.94 1.63
C LEU A 175 7.29 -12.19 2.19
N LEU A 176 7.19 -12.43 3.50
CA LEU A 176 7.69 -13.66 4.14
C LEU A 176 6.94 -14.91 3.66
N ILE A 177 5.62 -14.82 3.51
CA ILE A 177 4.78 -15.87 2.93
C ILE A 177 5.22 -16.17 1.49
N ASP A 178 5.41 -15.12 0.67
CA ASP A 178 5.85 -15.29 -0.71
C ASP A 178 7.24 -15.97 -0.80
N ALA A 179 8.18 -15.60 0.08
CA ALA A 179 9.49 -16.23 0.17
C ALA A 179 9.40 -17.70 0.63
N THR A 180 8.62 -17.96 1.68
CA THR A 180 8.42 -19.30 2.24
C THR A 180 7.82 -20.24 1.19
N TYR A 181 6.89 -19.75 0.37
CA TYR A 181 6.29 -20.53 -0.71
C TYR A 181 7.31 -20.96 -1.78
N VAL A 182 8.25 -20.09 -2.14
CA VAL A 182 9.33 -20.41 -3.09
C VAL A 182 10.19 -21.54 -2.53
N GLU A 183 10.51 -21.52 -1.24
CA GLU A 183 11.29 -22.56 -0.58
C GLU A 183 10.52 -23.88 -0.46
N ILE A 184 9.23 -23.83 -0.07
CA ILE A 184 8.36 -25.01 -0.03
C ILE A 184 8.37 -25.72 -1.39
N ARG A 185 8.21 -24.96 -2.47
CA ARG A 185 8.26 -25.50 -3.83
C ARG A 185 9.60 -26.15 -4.14
N ALA A 186 10.71 -25.49 -3.80
CA ALA A 186 12.03 -26.04 -4.04
C ALA A 186 12.21 -27.39 -3.32
N CYS A 187 11.78 -27.48 -2.06
CA CYS A 187 11.83 -28.72 -1.29
C CYS A 187 10.87 -29.79 -1.82
N PHE A 188 9.69 -29.42 -2.32
CA PHE A 188 8.76 -30.34 -2.99
C PHE A 188 9.39 -30.97 -4.24
N TRP A 189 9.93 -30.17 -5.15
CA TRP A 189 10.55 -30.66 -6.40
C TRP A 189 11.80 -31.51 -6.14
N LYS A 190 12.57 -31.18 -5.10
CA LYS A 190 13.73 -31.96 -4.64
C LYS A 190 13.36 -33.18 -3.77
N LYS A 191 12.07 -33.42 -3.51
CA LYS A 191 11.56 -34.50 -2.63
C LYS A 191 12.16 -34.47 -1.22
N MET A 192 12.46 -33.29 -0.68
CA MET A 192 13.02 -33.10 0.65
C MET A 192 11.90 -32.98 1.70
N GLU A 193 11.39 -34.12 2.17
CA GLU A 193 10.21 -34.16 3.06
C GLU A 193 10.38 -33.38 4.36
N SER A 194 11.52 -33.53 5.05
CA SER A 194 11.77 -32.86 6.33
C SER A 194 11.81 -31.33 6.19
N CYS A 195 12.43 -30.84 5.11
CA CYS A 195 12.42 -29.42 4.75
C CYS A 195 10.99 -28.94 4.46
N PHE A 196 10.27 -29.67 3.60
CA PHE A 196 8.91 -29.32 3.22
C PHE A 196 7.98 -29.20 4.43
N ARG A 197 8.03 -30.19 5.35
CA ARG A 197 7.22 -30.19 6.57
C ARG A 197 7.53 -28.97 7.45
N LYS A 198 8.80 -28.66 7.69
CA LYS A 198 9.21 -27.50 8.50
C LYS A 198 8.69 -26.18 7.91
N LEU A 199 8.84 -25.98 6.61
CA LEU A 199 8.38 -24.77 5.94
C LEU A 199 6.86 -24.68 5.85
N ALA A 200 6.15 -25.81 5.73
CA ALA A 200 4.69 -25.84 5.77
C ALA A 200 4.15 -25.40 7.15
N TRP A 201 4.82 -25.80 8.24
CA TRP A 201 4.52 -25.30 9.58
C TRP A 201 4.76 -23.79 9.70
N LEU A 202 5.94 -23.32 9.26
CA LEU A 202 6.24 -21.89 9.24
C LEU A 202 5.21 -21.08 8.44
N MET A 203 4.80 -21.57 7.27
CA MET A 203 3.76 -20.92 6.45
C MET A 203 2.43 -20.79 7.22
N LYS A 204 2.05 -21.84 7.96
CA LYS A 204 0.84 -21.83 8.78
C LYS A 204 0.94 -20.82 9.92
N ASP A 205 2.09 -20.75 10.59
CA ASP A 205 2.34 -19.77 11.66
C ASP A 205 2.28 -18.34 11.11
N LEU A 206 2.89 -18.09 9.95
CA LEU A 206 2.78 -16.79 9.26
C LEU A 206 1.33 -16.40 8.94
N PHE A 207 0.46 -17.36 8.60
CA PHE A 207 -0.96 -17.09 8.37
C PHE A 207 -1.69 -16.72 9.67
N PHE A 208 -1.34 -17.37 10.78
CA PHE A 208 -1.89 -17.02 12.10
C PHE A 208 -1.41 -15.64 12.56
N ASP A 209 -0.14 -15.33 12.39
CA ASP A 209 0.41 -14.01 12.71
C ASP A 209 -0.25 -12.92 11.86
N LEU A 210 -0.47 -13.19 10.57
CA LEU A 210 -1.17 -12.29 9.67
C LEU A 210 -2.62 -12.05 10.09
N ASP A 211 -3.38 -13.10 10.42
CA ASP A 211 -4.75 -12.94 10.93
C ASP A 211 -4.79 -12.18 12.26
N SER A 212 -3.82 -12.43 13.14
CA SER A 212 -3.73 -11.80 14.46
C SER A 212 -3.42 -10.31 14.38
N ILE A 213 -2.47 -9.89 13.52
CA ILE A 213 -2.18 -8.47 13.35
C ILE A 213 -3.35 -7.74 12.69
N LEU A 214 -4.01 -8.36 11.70
CA LEU A 214 -5.19 -7.79 11.06
C LEU A 214 -6.37 -7.68 12.03
N ALA A 215 -6.48 -8.58 13.01
CA ALA A 215 -7.52 -8.54 14.03
C ALA A 215 -7.37 -7.35 15.01
N SER A 216 -6.18 -6.74 15.07
CA SER A 216 -5.86 -5.68 16.03
C SER A 216 -6.40 -4.29 15.67
N ASP A 217 -6.95 -4.13 14.46
CA ASP A 217 -7.50 -2.87 13.99
C ASP A 217 -8.79 -3.09 13.17
N SER A 218 -9.84 -2.35 13.53
CA SER A 218 -11.19 -2.48 12.96
C SER A 218 -11.28 -2.29 11.44
N HIS A 219 -10.33 -1.57 10.85
CA HIS A 219 -10.28 -1.32 9.40
C HIS A 219 -9.88 -2.56 8.58
N PHE A 220 -9.32 -3.59 9.24
CA PHE A 220 -8.85 -4.83 8.61
C PHE A 220 -9.74 -6.03 8.95
N LEU A 221 -10.94 -5.82 9.50
CA LEU A 221 -11.87 -6.88 9.87
C LEU A 221 -12.91 -7.13 8.77
N LEU A 222 -13.09 -8.39 8.36
CA LEU A 222 -14.20 -8.79 7.48
C LEU A 222 -15.56 -8.51 8.14
N GLY A 223 -15.65 -8.67 9.46
CA GLY A 223 -16.87 -8.45 10.24
C GLY A 223 -17.41 -7.02 10.13
N THR A 224 -16.53 -6.01 10.09
CA THR A 224 -16.91 -4.60 9.89
C THR A 224 -17.65 -4.43 8.57
N TRP A 225 -17.07 -4.96 7.48
CA TRP A 225 -17.68 -4.88 6.15
C TRP A 225 -19.00 -5.64 6.04
N ILE A 226 -19.10 -6.84 6.61
CA ILE A 226 -20.36 -7.60 6.61
C ILE A 226 -21.44 -6.87 7.41
N ARG A 227 -21.09 -6.30 8.57
CA ARG A 227 -22.02 -5.53 9.40
C ARG A 227 -22.53 -4.30 8.66
N ASP A 228 -21.63 -3.54 8.03
CA ASP A 228 -22.00 -2.30 7.34
C ASP A 228 -22.87 -2.62 6.11
N ALA A 229 -22.52 -3.66 5.33
CA ALA A 229 -23.35 -4.16 4.24
C ALA A 229 -24.75 -4.60 4.71
N ARG A 230 -24.85 -5.27 5.87
CA ARG A 230 -26.14 -5.65 6.48
C ARG A 230 -26.96 -4.43 6.93
N SER A 231 -26.30 -3.37 7.39
CA SER A 231 -27.01 -2.15 7.83
C SER A 231 -27.71 -1.42 6.69
N TRP A 232 -27.27 -1.64 5.44
CA TRP A 232 -27.87 -1.03 4.25
C TRP A 232 -28.94 -1.91 3.58
N GLY A 233 -29.05 -3.19 3.97
CA GLY A 233 -30.01 -4.14 3.42
C GLY A 233 -31.26 -4.28 4.28
N THR A 234 -32.44 -4.21 3.67
CA THR A 234 -33.74 -4.35 4.37
C THR A 234 -34.40 -5.73 4.20
N THR A 235 -33.91 -6.58 3.28
CA THR A 235 -34.48 -7.90 2.98
C THR A 235 -33.43 -9.03 3.10
N LYS A 236 -33.89 -10.23 3.48
CA LYS A 236 -33.04 -11.42 3.70
C LYS A 236 -32.43 -12.02 2.43
N GLU A 237 -32.85 -11.61 1.23
CA GLU A 237 -32.65 -12.35 -0.03
C GLU A 237 -31.48 -11.87 -0.92
N VAL A 238 -30.72 -10.84 -0.52
CA VAL A 238 -29.64 -10.29 -1.38
C VAL A 238 -28.45 -11.28 -1.55
N TRP A 239 -28.41 -12.38 -0.81
CA TRP A 239 -27.19 -13.17 -0.62
C TRP A 239 -26.97 -14.34 -1.60
N SER A 240 -27.90 -14.63 -2.53
CA SER A 240 -27.74 -15.75 -3.47
C SER A 240 -26.99 -15.41 -4.77
N TYR A 241 -26.68 -14.14 -5.04
CA TYR A 241 -26.20 -13.69 -6.35
C TYR A 241 -24.67 -13.71 -6.56
N LEU A 242 -23.88 -14.05 -5.54
CA LEU A 242 -22.41 -13.95 -5.60
C LEU A 242 -21.70 -15.23 -6.09
N ARG A 243 -22.26 -15.94 -7.09
CA ARG A 243 -21.59 -17.12 -7.66
C ARG A 243 -21.06 -16.88 -9.08
N ASP A 244 -19.73 -16.96 -9.15
CA ASP A 244 -18.95 -17.73 -10.14
C ASP A 244 -18.33 -17.09 -11.39
N SER A 245 -18.41 -15.79 -11.67
CA SER A 245 -17.76 -15.26 -12.88
C SER A 245 -16.36 -14.65 -12.69
N ILE A 246 -16.00 -14.12 -11.51
CA ILE A 246 -14.70 -13.43 -11.30
C ILE A 246 -14.06 -13.83 -9.96
N ARG A 247 -13.29 -14.93 -9.99
CA ARG A 247 -12.65 -15.54 -8.81
C ARG A 247 -11.46 -14.73 -8.31
N ASP A 248 -11.37 -14.54 -7.00
CA ASP A 248 -10.29 -13.85 -6.27
C ASP A 248 -9.93 -12.42 -6.75
N TYR A 249 -10.68 -11.85 -7.70
CA TYR A 249 -10.43 -10.51 -8.25
C TYR A 249 -10.54 -9.40 -7.21
N ALA A 250 -11.50 -9.54 -6.30
CA ALA A 250 -11.73 -8.62 -5.20
C ALA A 250 -11.09 -9.10 -3.90
N ALA A 251 -10.06 -9.97 -3.96
CA ALA A 251 -9.43 -10.50 -2.75
C ALA A 251 -8.95 -9.40 -1.80
N LYS A 252 -8.95 -9.75 -0.51
CA LYS A 252 -8.58 -8.87 0.61
C LYS A 252 -7.73 -9.65 1.59
N GLN A 253 -6.90 -8.95 2.33
CA GLN A 253 -6.23 -9.48 3.51
C GLN A 253 -6.92 -8.89 4.72
N TRP A 254 -8.01 -9.54 5.13
CA TRP A 254 -8.79 -9.17 6.30
C TRP A 254 -8.81 -10.31 7.29
N SER A 255 -8.81 -9.98 8.57
CA SER A 255 -9.02 -10.96 9.62
C SER A 255 -10.37 -11.65 9.43
N GLY A 256 -10.38 -12.97 9.66
CA GLY A 256 -11.52 -13.85 9.39
C GLY A 256 -11.64 -14.33 7.94
N LEU A 257 -10.92 -13.73 6.99
CA LEU A 257 -10.81 -14.23 5.61
C LEU A 257 -9.50 -15.02 5.39
N VAL A 258 -8.42 -14.56 6.04
CA VAL A 258 -7.08 -15.15 5.95
C VAL A 258 -6.97 -16.44 6.78
N ARG A 259 -7.73 -16.55 7.87
CA ARG A 259 -7.81 -17.75 8.72
C ARG A 259 -8.51 -18.89 7.96
N ARG A 260 -7.73 -19.88 7.49
CA ARG A 260 -8.21 -21.12 6.85
C ARG A 260 -7.68 -22.34 7.57
#